data_AF-A0A0V8J9A1-F1
#
_entry.id   AF-A0A0V8J9A1-F1
#
_cell.length_a   1.000
_cell.length_b   1.000
_cell.length_c   1.000
_cell.angle_alpha   90.00
_cell.angle_beta   90.00
_cell.angle_gamma   90.00
#
_symmetry.space_group_name_H-M   'P 1'
#
loop_
_entity.id
_entity.type
_entity.pdbx_description
1 polymer ?
#
loop_
_entity_poly.entity_id
_entity_poly.type
_entity_poly.pdbx_seq_one_letter_code
_entity_poly.pdbx_strand_id
1 'polypeptide(L)' 'MEISSVEFRKIRETFRMSQSVFGQALGISAAQVNRIERDKRNLTDRVKRTLIDEFVLTPETLAETLAIHDRYKRPSCG' A
#
# COMPACT_ATOMS: atom_id res chain seq x y z
N MET A 1 -0.46 -13.44 -6.05
CA MET A 1 0.64 -12.67 -5.43
C MET A 1 0.19 -12.25 -4.05
N GLU A 2 1.02 -12.43 -3.04
CA GLU A 2 0.73 -12.00 -1.67
C GLU A 2 1.26 -10.59 -1.45
N ILE A 3 0.55 -9.81 -0.62
CA ILE A 3 0.92 -8.43 -0.24
C ILE A 3 0.65 -8.29 1.25
N SER A 4 1.69 -7.98 2.01
CA SER A 4 1.66 -7.74 3.45
C SER A 4 1.15 -6.33 3.79
N SER A 5 0.80 -6.11 5.07
CA SER A 5 0.46 -4.78 5.59
C SER A 5 1.58 -3.76 5.42
N VAL A 6 2.85 -4.22 5.49
CA VAL A 6 4.04 -3.39 5.25
C VAL A 6 4.14 -2.98 3.79
N GLU A 7 4.02 -3.92 2.86
CA GLU A 7 4.07 -3.63 1.42
C GLU A 7 2.90 -2.73 0.99
N PHE A 8 1.71 -2.99 1.51
CA PHE A 8 0.52 -2.15 1.31
C PHE A 8 0.79 -0.68 1.67
N ARG A 9 1.42 -0.45 2.84
CA ARG A 9 1.82 0.89 3.27
C ARG A 9 2.89 1.49 2.34
N LYS A 10 3.91 0.71 1.98
CA LYS A 10 5.01 1.16 1.11
C LYS A 10 4.49 1.60 -0.26
N ILE A 11 3.59 0.82 -0.87
CA ILE A 11 2.93 1.17 -2.13
C ILE A 11 2.28 2.56 -2.00
N ARG A 12 1.42 2.78 -1.01
CA ARG A 12 0.77 4.09 -0.78
C ARG A 12 1.78 5.23 -0.70
N GLU A 13 2.83 5.04 0.10
CA GLU A 13 3.86 6.07 0.32
C GLU A 13 4.68 6.35 -0.95
N THR A 14 4.97 5.34 -1.77
CA THR A 14 5.66 5.50 -3.06
C THR A 14 4.84 6.35 -4.03
N PHE A 15 3.52 6.10 -4.12
CA PHE A 15 2.60 6.91 -4.93
C PHE A 15 2.25 8.26 -4.28
N ARG A 16 2.83 8.57 -3.10
CA ARG A 16 2.62 9.82 -2.33
C ARG A 16 1.15 10.12 -2.03
N MET A 17 0.35 9.08 -1.82
CA MET A 17 -1.08 9.21 -1.53
C MET A 17 -1.31 9.32 -0.02
N SER A 18 -2.29 10.15 0.38
CA SER A 18 -2.81 10.10 1.74
C SER A 18 -3.62 8.80 1.95
N GLN A 19 -3.85 8.41 3.20
CA GLN A 19 -4.69 7.24 3.51
C GLN A 19 -6.12 7.39 2.98
N SER A 20 -6.64 8.62 2.88
CA SER A 20 -7.98 8.87 2.35
C SER A 20 -8.07 8.69 0.84
N VAL A 21 -7.11 9.24 0.08
CA VAL A 21 -7.09 9.09 -1.39
C VAL A 21 -6.80 7.63 -1.76
N PHE A 22 -5.88 6.99 -1.05
CA PHE A 22 -5.58 5.56 -1.25
C PHE A 22 -6.78 4.67 -0.94
N GLY A 23 -7.49 4.96 0.15
CA GLY A 23 -8.73 4.24 0.48
C GLY A 23 -9.80 4.40 -0.61
N GLN A 24 -9.98 5.61 -1.14
CA GLN A 24 -10.93 5.87 -2.23
C GLN A 24 -10.61 5.05 -3.48
N ALA A 25 -9.34 5.01 -3.90
CA ALA A 25 -8.90 4.19 -5.04
C ALA A 25 -9.19 2.69 -4.83
N LEU A 26 -9.14 2.22 -3.57
CA LEU A 26 -9.39 0.82 -3.21
C LEU A 26 -10.84 0.53 -2.79
N GLY A 27 -11.73 1.52 -2.81
CA GLY A 27 -13.12 1.37 -2.34
C GLY A 27 -13.25 1.07 -0.84
N ILE A 28 -12.31 1.54 -0.01
CA ILE A 28 -12.32 1.37 1.46
C ILE A 28 -12.10 2.70 2.19
N SER A 29 -12.48 2.76 3.46
CA SER A 29 -12.29 3.97 4.26
C SER A 29 -10.82 4.21 4.64
N ALA A 30 -10.44 5.48 4.87
CA ALA A 30 -9.14 5.83 5.42
C ALA A 30 -8.85 5.13 6.77
N ALA A 31 -9.89 4.94 7.59
CA ALA A 31 -9.78 4.21 8.85
C ALA A 31 -9.45 2.72 8.64
N GLN A 32 -10.00 2.09 7.60
CA GLN A 32 -9.64 0.72 7.22
C GLN A 32 -8.19 0.65 6.73
N VAL A 33 -7.75 1.58 5.89
CA VAL A 33 -6.34 1.71 5.47
C VAL A 33 -5.43 1.79 6.70
N ASN A 34 -5.73 2.71 7.64
CA ASN A 34 -4.95 2.86 8.87
C ASN A 34 -4.84 1.56 9.68
N ARG A 35 -5.96 0.82 9.83
CA ARG A 35 -5.98 -0.45 10.55
C ARG A 35 -5.17 -1.53 9.83
N ILE A 36 -5.21 -1.57 8.50
CA ILE A 36 -4.39 -2.50 7.69
C ILE A 36 -2.91 -2.17 7.85
N GLU A 37 -2.51 -0.90 7.69
CA GLU A 37 -1.10 -0.48 7.82
C GLU A 37 -0.50 -0.70 9.21
N ARG A 38 -1.34 -0.72 10.24
CA ARG A 38 -0.95 -0.98 11.64
C ARG A 38 -1.10 -2.44 12.05
N ASP A 39 -1.36 -3.33 11.09
CA ASP A 39 -1.57 -4.76 11.32
C ASP A 39 -2.71 -5.07 12.31
N LYS A 40 -3.66 -4.14 12.45
CA LYS A 40 -4.88 -4.28 13.27
C LYS A 40 -6.04 -4.88 12.49
N ARG A 41 -5.87 -5.08 11.18
CA ARG A 41 -6.83 -5.72 10.30
C ARG A 41 -6.10 -6.37 9.12
N ASN A 42 -6.46 -7.60 8.80
CA ASN A 42 -5.89 -8.29 7.65
C ASN A 42 -6.33 -7.63 6.34
N LEU A 43 -5.41 -7.60 5.37
CA LEU A 43 -5.72 -7.24 3.99
C LEU A 43 -6.58 -8.36 3.38
N THR A 44 -7.83 -8.06 3.04
CA THR A 44 -8.73 -9.05 2.46
C THR A 44 -8.39 -9.29 1.00
N ASP A 45 -8.71 -10.47 0.46
CA ASP A 45 -8.42 -10.79 -0.94
C ASP A 45 -9.12 -9.85 -1.92
N ARG A 46 -10.28 -9.30 -1.55
CA ARG A 46 -10.97 -8.28 -2.35
C ARG A 46 -10.11 -7.02 -2.48
N VAL A 47 -9.64 -6.47 -1.36
CA VAL A 47 -8.82 -5.26 -1.36
C VAL A 47 -7.48 -5.54 -2.04
N LYS A 48 -6.90 -6.72 -1.84
CA LYS A 48 -5.67 -7.16 -2.51
C LYS A 48 -5.83 -7.19 -4.03
N ARG A 49 -6.93 -7.75 -4.55
CA ARG A 49 -7.23 -7.76 -5.99
C ARG A 49 -7.37 -6.34 -6.54
N THR A 50 -8.17 -5.50 -5.90
CA THR A 50 -8.33 -4.10 -6.31
C THR A 50 -7.00 -3.34 -6.30
N LEU A 51 -6.14 -3.57 -5.31
CA LEU A 51 -4.80 -2.98 -5.26
C LEU A 51 -3.92 -3.44 -6.44
N ILE A 52 -3.96 -4.73 -6.77
CA ILE A 52 -3.20 -5.28 -7.89
C ILE A 52 -3.67 -4.67 -9.22
N ASP A 53 -4.98 -4.56 -9.41
CA ASP A 53 -5.55 -4.05 -10.65
C ASP A 53 -5.34 -2.54 -10.80
N GLU A 54 -5.61 -1.76 -9.75
CA GLU A 54 -5.53 -0.29 -9.78
C GLU A 54 -4.09 0.21 -9.97
N PHE A 55 -3.11 -0.49 -9.41
CA PHE A 55 -1.71 -0.10 -9.47
C PHE A 55 -0.89 -0.96 -10.45
N VAL A 56 -1.55 -1.82 -11.24
CA VAL A 56 -0.94 -2.69 -12.25
C VAL A 56 0.26 -3.46 -11.67
N LEU A 57 0.04 -4.10 -10.53
CA LEU A 57 1.10 -4.77 -9.79
C LEU A 57 1.37 -6.16 -10.37
N THR A 58 2.56 -6.33 -10.94
CA THR A 58 3.20 -7.62 -11.21
C THR A 58 4.28 -7.87 -10.14
N PRO A 59 4.83 -9.09 -10.02
CA PRO A 59 5.96 -9.32 -9.12
C PRO A 59 7.13 -8.35 -9.35
N GLU A 60 7.39 -8.03 -10.62
CA GLU A 60 8.47 -7.11 -11.05
C GLU A 60 8.14 -5.67 -10.64
N THR A 61 6.96 -5.15 -11.00
CA THR A 61 6.60 -3.76 -10.67
C THR A 61 6.40 -3.57 -9.17
N LEU A 62 5.97 -4.60 -8.44
CA LEU A 62 5.95 -4.60 -6.98
C LEU A 62 7.37 -4.46 -6.43
N ALA A 63 8.31 -5.30 -6.86
CA ALA A 63 9.71 -5.24 -6.42
C ALA A 63 10.34 -3.87 -6.71
N GLU A 64 10.11 -3.30 -7.89
CA GLU A 64 10.54 -1.95 -8.26
C GLU A 64 9.93 -0.87 -7.36
N THR A 65 8.62 -0.95 -7.11
CA THR A 65 7.89 -0.02 -6.23
C THR A 65 8.45 -0.02 -4.81
N LEU A 66 8.77 -1.22 -4.29
CA LEU A 66 9.37 -1.38 -2.96
C LEU A 66 10.82 -0.88 -2.93
N ALA A 67 11.60 -1.13 -3.99
CA ALA A 67 12.97 -0.62 -4.10
C ALA A 67 13.02 0.91 -4.18
N ILE A 68 12.06 1.54 -4.90
CA ILE A 68 11.90 2.99 -4.93
C ILE A 68 11.57 3.51 -3.53
N HIS A 69 10.63 2.87 -2.82
CA HIS A 69 10.29 3.23 -1.45
C HIS A 69 11.53 3.24 -0.55
N ASP A 70 12.27 2.14 -0.54
CA ASP A 70 13.42 1.97 0.36
C ASP A 70 14.58 2.92 -0.01
N ARG A 71 14.78 3.21 -1.30
CA ARG A 71 15.79 4.18 -1.76
C ARG A 71 15.49 5.61 -1.34
N TYR A 72 14.21 6.02 -1.42
CA TYR A 72 13.80 7.40 -1.16
C TYR A 72 13.11 7.59 0.18
N LYS A 73 13.12 6.56 1.05
CA LYS A 73 12.65 6.67 2.43
C LYS A 73 13.47 7.75 3.10
N ARG A 74 12.89 8.96 3.20
CA ARG A 74 13.46 9.99 4.05
C ARG A 74 13.54 9.41 5.46
N PRO A 75 14.68 9.54 6.17
CA PRO A 75 14.67 9.28 7.59
C PRO A 75 13.54 10.12 8.17
N SER A 76 12.55 9.45 8.76
CA SER A 76 11.50 10.12 9.50
C SER A 76 12.21 10.92 10.56
N CYS A 77 12.22 12.25 10.43
CA CYS A 77 12.64 13.15 11.50
C CYS A 77 11.74 12.85 12.70
N GLY A 78 12.27 12.06 13.63
CA GLY A 78 11.76 11.85 14.97
C GLY A 78 12.71 12.51 15.94
#